data_AF-A0A2W1B5Z3-F1
#
_entry.id   AF-A0A2W1B5Z3-F1
#
_cell.length_a   1.000
_cell.length_b   1.000
_cell.length_c   1.000
_cell.angle_alpha   90.00
_cell.angle_beta   90.00
_cell.angle_gamma   90.00
#
_symmetry.space_group_name_H-M   'P 1'
#
loop_
_entity.id
_entity.type
_entity.pdbx_description
1 polymer ?
#
loop_
_entity_poly.entity_id
_entity_poly.type
_entity_poly.pdbx_seq_one_letter_code
_entity_poly.pdbx_strand_id
1 'polypeptide(L)'
;MEQVTLGSLTEWRPPTKEEAFFNNVVQILDEVFPDNWRAWVINIPSYNELFREHISSDLECRLRFAIPTIRLAKAYSTETTLSERRYKKIKRILLTWPLGRALIYAPLTIAAKVHPVQAYNKFSETVNMIKALLISRQEASEILKKEVDIDTSSNSNSSRATKRSHSPESLAPSKEPRIKFVPDLPCPLPRARPVCSVVTERACSSVVCGVILREIPNFRLSIK
;
A
#
# COMPACT_ATOMS: atom_id res chain seq x y z
N MET A 1 -16.41 -11.16 15.51
CA MET A 1 -16.01 -10.54 14.24
C MET A 1 -16.76 -11.27 13.14
N GLU A 2 -17.49 -10.53 12.32
CA GLU A 2 -18.20 -11.10 11.18
C GLU A 2 -17.19 -11.54 10.11
N GLN A 3 -17.39 -12.75 9.58
CA GLN A 3 -16.59 -13.31 8.51
C GLN A 3 -17.36 -13.27 7.21
N VAL A 4 -16.70 -12.81 6.15
CA VAL A 4 -17.26 -12.78 4.80
C VAL A 4 -16.22 -13.25 3.80
N THR A 5 -16.61 -13.34 2.53
CA THR A 5 -15.68 -13.60 1.44
C THR A 5 -15.21 -12.29 0.81
N LEU A 6 -13.98 -12.26 0.28
CA LEU A 6 -13.50 -11.12 -0.51
C LEU A 6 -14.43 -10.81 -1.70
N GLY A 7 -15.01 -11.83 -2.31
CA GLY A 7 -15.97 -11.70 -3.41
C GLY A 7 -17.22 -10.90 -3.02
N SER A 8 -17.79 -11.18 -1.85
CA SER A 8 -18.95 -10.42 -1.36
C SER A 8 -18.65 -8.93 -1.15
N LEU A 9 -17.39 -8.56 -0.88
CA LEU A 9 -17.01 -7.15 -0.77
C LEU A 9 -16.99 -6.43 -2.12
N THR A 10 -16.97 -7.15 -3.24
CA THR A 10 -17.07 -6.55 -4.59
C THR A 10 -18.50 -6.12 -4.93
N GLU A 11 -19.49 -6.61 -4.19
CA GLU A 11 -20.90 -6.24 -4.35
C GLU A 11 -21.25 -4.97 -3.55
N TRP A 12 -20.32 -4.48 -2.72
CA TRP A 12 -20.48 -3.23 -1.99
C TRP A 12 -20.63 -2.05 -2.95
N ARG A 13 -21.62 -1.18 -2.70
CA ARG A 13 -21.91 -0.03 -3.56
C ARG A 13 -21.07 1.18 -3.16
N PRO A 14 -20.06 1.59 -3.97
CA PRO A 14 -19.31 2.81 -3.73
C PRO A 14 -20.16 4.06 -3.98
N PRO A 15 -19.75 5.23 -3.46
CA PRO A 15 -20.32 6.51 -3.88
C PRO A 15 -20.20 6.71 -5.39
N THR A 16 -21.17 7.35 -6.03
CA THR A 16 -21.22 7.54 -7.50
C THR A 16 -19.94 8.13 -8.10
N LYS A 17 -19.26 9.03 -7.37
CA LYS A 17 -18.00 9.65 -7.81
C LYS A 17 -16.82 8.68 -7.85
N GLU A 18 -16.91 7.57 -7.16
CA GLU A 18 -15.86 6.58 -6.94
C GLU A 18 -16.16 5.23 -7.60
N GLU A 19 -17.35 5.06 -8.19
CA GLU A 19 -17.84 3.80 -8.76
C GLU A 19 -16.94 3.26 -9.87
N ALA A 20 -16.57 4.09 -10.84
CA ALA A 20 -15.64 3.70 -11.88
C ALA A 20 -14.27 3.30 -11.33
N PHE A 21 -13.78 4.01 -10.31
CA PHE A 21 -12.49 3.70 -9.68
C PHE A 21 -12.54 2.37 -8.92
N PHE A 22 -13.62 2.10 -8.20
CA PHE A 22 -13.85 0.84 -7.51
C PHE A 22 -13.89 -0.34 -8.48
N ASN A 23 -14.65 -0.22 -9.57
CA ASN A 23 -14.76 -1.27 -10.59
C ASN A 23 -13.41 -1.56 -11.26
N ASN A 24 -12.64 -0.52 -11.58
CA ASN A 24 -11.28 -0.68 -12.10
C ASN A 24 -10.36 -1.39 -11.11
N VAL A 25 -10.49 -1.14 -9.80
CA VAL A 25 -9.74 -1.87 -8.78
C VAL A 25 -10.15 -3.34 -8.72
N VAL A 26 -11.44 -3.65 -8.80
CA VAL A 26 -11.93 -5.04 -8.86
C VAL A 26 -11.35 -5.75 -10.09
N GLN A 27 -11.35 -5.11 -11.25
CA GLN A 27 -10.76 -5.64 -12.47
C GLN A 27 -9.25 -5.91 -12.30
N ILE A 28 -8.50 -5.00 -11.67
CA ILE A 28 -7.08 -5.21 -11.37
C ILE A 28 -6.90 -6.46 -10.51
N LEU A 29 -7.78 -6.71 -9.54
CA LEU A 29 -7.71 -7.91 -8.71
C LEU A 29 -7.99 -9.17 -9.54
N ASP A 30 -9.03 -9.17 -10.38
CA ASP A 30 -9.36 -10.29 -11.26
C ASP A 30 -8.21 -10.64 -12.23
N GLU A 31 -7.39 -9.65 -12.64
CA GLU A 31 -6.24 -9.87 -13.52
C GLU A 31 -4.96 -10.34 -12.79
N VAL A 32 -4.82 -10.03 -11.50
CA VAL A 32 -3.54 -10.14 -10.76
C VAL A 32 -3.59 -11.21 -9.67
N PHE A 33 -4.77 -11.46 -9.10
CA PHE A 33 -4.99 -12.47 -8.06
C PHE A 33 -5.40 -13.81 -8.70
N PRO A 34 -5.19 -14.94 -8.01
CA PRO A 34 -5.62 -16.25 -8.52
C PRO A 34 -7.15 -16.34 -8.60
N ASP A 35 -7.69 -17.12 -9.52
CA ASP A 35 -9.13 -17.22 -9.82
C ASP A 35 -10.04 -17.43 -8.60
N ASN A 36 -9.54 -18.10 -7.56
CA ASN A 36 -10.29 -18.39 -6.35
C ASN A 36 -10.24 -17.28 -5.27
N TRP A 37 -9.65 -16.11 -5.57
CA TRP A 37 -9.47 -15.03 -4.59
C TRP A 37 -10.79 -14.53 -4.01
N ARG A 38 -11.85 -14.54 -4.81
CA ARG A 38 -13.21 -14.15 -4.40
C ARG A 38 -13.76 -15.06 -3.30
N ALA A 39 -13.31 -16.31 -3.22
CA ALA A 39 -13.75 -17.27 -2.19
C ALA A 39 -12.99 -17.15 -0.86
N TRP A 40 -11.98 -16.26 -0.77
CA TRP A 40 -11.18 -16.16 0.45
C TRP A 40 -11.97 -15.51 1.59
N VAL A 41 -11.96 -16.20 2.74
CA VAL A 41 -12.65 -15.74 3.94
C VAL A 41 -11.78 -14.75 4.70
N ILE A 42 -12.37 -13.63 5.07
CA ILE A 42 -11.75 -12.52 5.80
C ILE A 42 -12.68 -12.05 6.92
N ASN A 43 -12.11 -11.38 7.92
CA ASN A 43 -12.87 -10.60 8.87
C ASN A 43 -13.13 -9.21 8.27
N ILE A 44 -14.31 -8.63 8.54
CA ILE A 44 -14.57 -7.21 8.22
C ILE A 44 -14.44 -6.37 9.50
N PRO A 45 -13.24 -5.92 9.87
CA PRO A 45 -13.14 -4.93 10.93
C PRO A 45 -13.67 -3.58 10.44
N SER A 46 -14.39 -2.89 11.31
CA SER A 46 -14.79 -1.50 11.06
C SER A 46 -13.56 -0.60 10.97
N TYR A 47 -13.70 0.58 10.33
CA TYR A 47 -12.61 1.57 10.29
C TYR A 47 -12.11 1.91 11.71
N ASN A 48 -13.03 2.07 12.66
CA ASN A 48 -12.71 2.37 14.05
C ASN A 48 -11.99 1.23 14.77
N GLU A 49 -12.27 -0.03 14.46
CA GLU A 49 -11.54 -1.16 15.05
C GLU A 49 -10.09 -1.26 14.55
N LEU A 50 -9.85 -0.88 13.29
CA LEU A 50 -8.51 -0.87 12.72
C LEU A 50 -7.70 0.34 13.17
N PHE A 51 -8.30 1.54 13.09
CA PHE A 51 -7.58 2.81 13.17
C PHE A 51 -8.01 3.70 14.34
N ARG A 52 -9.03 3.31 15.11
CA ARG A 52 -9.71 4.16 16.10
C ARG A 52 -10.39 5.35 15.40
N GLU A 53 -10.60 6.45 16.10
CA GLU A 53 -11.28 7.65 15.56
C GLU A 53 -10.50 8.30 14.41
N HIS A 54 -9.16 8.31 14.50
CA HIS A 54 -8.29 8.95 13.52
C HIS A 54 -7.05 8.13 13.23
N ILE A 55 -6.74 7.95 11.94
CA ILE A 55 -5.48 7.35 11.51
C ILE A 55 -4.33 8.35 11.69
N SER A 56 -3.26 7.94 12.35
CA SER A 56 -2.06 8.78 12.46
C SER A 56 -1.36 8.90 11.10
N SER A 57 -0.76 10.06 10.82
CA SER A 57 -0.03 10.29 9.57
C SER A 57 1.10 9.27 9.35
N ASP A 58 1.81 8.87 10.41
CA ASP A 58 2.84 7.83 10.35
C ASP A 58 2.26 6.48 9.89
N LEU A 59 1.15 6.06 10.50
CA LEU A 59 0.49 4.82 10.14
C LEU A 59 -0.05 4.88 8.71
N GLU A 60 -0.69 6.00 8.34
CA GLU A 60 -1.17 6.25 6.97
C GLU A 60 -0.03 6.09 5.96
N CYS A 61 1.16 6.62 6.24
CA CYS A 61 2.33 6.46 5.36
C CYS A 61 2.82 5.01 5.27
N ARG A 62 2.80 4.27 6.37
CA ARG A 62 3.29 2.88 6.46
C ARG A 62 2.35 1.85 5.85
N LEU A 63 1.06 2.17 5.69
CA LEU A 63 0.08 1.27 5.09
C LEU A 63 0.50 0.85 3.68
N ARG A 64 0.41 -0.45 3.39
CA ARG A 64 0.59 -1.01 2.05
C ARG A 64 -0.61 -1.85 1.65
N PHE A 65 -1.03 -1.68 0.41
CA PHE A 65 -2.16 -2.39 -0.19
C PHE A 65 -1.65 -3.40 -1.21
N ALA A 66 -2.29 -4.56 -1.27
CA ALA A 66 -2.00 -5.61 -2.22
C ALA A 66 -2.59 -5.28 -3.61
N ILE A 67 -2.30 -4.08 -4.13
CA ILE A 67 -2.75 -3.61 -5.45
C ILE A 67 -1.53 -3.00 -6.15
N PRO A 68 -1.19 -3.43 -7.39
CA PRO A 68 -0.10 -2.87 -8.16
C PRO A 68 -0.18 -1.34 -8.27
N THR A 69 0.87 -0.64 -7.83
CA THR A 69 0.87 0.82 -7.66
C THR A 69 0.61 1.57 -8.96
N ILE A 70 1.20 1.10 -10.07
CA ILE A 70 1.04 1.72 -11.41
C ILE A 70 -0.40 1.56 -11.90
N ARG A 71 -0.96 0.34 -11.82
CA ARG A 71 -2.34 0.08 -12.25
C ARG A 71 -3.34 0.86 -11.41
N LEU A 72 -3.11 0.93 -10.09
CA LEU A 72 -3.92 1.73 -9.17
C LEU A 72 -3.91 3.21 -9.55
N ALA A 73 -2.75 3.77 -9.91
CA ALA A 73 -2.63 5.16 -10.33
C ALA A 73 -3.42 5.44 -11.62
N LYS A 74 -3.27 4.57 -12.64
CA LYS A 74 -3.98 4.65 -13.91
C LYS A 74 -5.49 4.51 -13.74
N ALA A 75 -5.93 3.61 -12.85
CA ALA A 75 -7.34 3.41 -12.53
C ALA A 75 -7.99 4.65 -11.89
N TYR A 76 -7.22 5.45 -11.15
CA TYR A 76 -7.72 6.63 -10.47
C TYR A 76 -7.78 7.88 -11.35
N SER A 77 -6.78 8.11 -12.22
CA SER A 77 -6.85 9.16 -13.25
C SER A 77 -5.80 8.95 -14.33
N THR A 78 -6.02 9.59 -15.48
CA THR A 78 -5.21 9.51 -16.69
C THR A 78 -3.88 10.29 -16.63
N GLU A 79 -3.57 11.00 -15.54
CA GLU A 79 -2.31 11.74 -15.49
C GLU A 79 -1.11 10.81 -15.39
N THR A 80 0.01 11.30 -15.91
CA THR A 80 1.26 10.57 -16.13
C THR A 80 2.24 10.70 -14.96
N THR A 81 1.81 11.34 -13.87
CA THR A 81 2.61 11.51 -12.66
C THR A 81 1.78 11.19 -11.42
N LEU A 82 2.43 10.63 -10.41
CA LEU A 82 1.79 10.28 -9.15
C LEU A 82 2.33 11.15 -8.01
N SER A 83 1.70 12.31 -7.80
CA SER A 83 2.05 13.21 -6.70
C SER A 83 1.71 12.60 -5.34
N GLU A 84 2.44 13.00 -4.29
CA GLU A 84 2.22 12.49 -2.93
C GLU A 84 0.81 12.80 -2.42
N ARG A 85 0.33 14.04 -2.65
CA ARG A 85 -1.03 14.47 -2.28
C ARG A 85 -2.09 13.59 -2.93
N ARG A 86 -1.92 13.25 -4.21
CA ARG A 86 -2.84 12.37 -4.95
C ARG A 86 -2.76 10.93 -4.45
N TYR A 87 -1.56 10.40 -4.23
CA TYR A 87 -1.41 9.05 -3.69
C TYR A 87 -2.02 8.90 -2.29
N LYS A 88 -1.84 9.89 -1.40
CA LYS A 88 -2.52 9.95 -0.10
C LYS A 88 -4.04 9.96 -0.25
N LYS A 89 -4.58 10.75 -1.19
CA LYS A 89 -6.02 10.77 -1.49
C LYS A 89 -6.53 9.40 -1.94
N ILE A 90 -5.81 8.70 -2.83
CA ILE A 90 -6.13 7.34 -3.25
C ILE A 90 -6.19 6.39 -2.05
N LYS A 91 -5.16 6.41 -1.18
CA LYS A 91 -5.15 5.56 0.03
C LYS A 91 -6.33 5.83 0.95
N ARG A 92 -6.71 7.10 1.15
CA ARG A 92 -7.87 7.47 1.97
C ARG A 92 -9.17 6.92 1.40
N ILE A 93 -9.34 7.00 0.08
CA ILE A 93 -10.50 6.40 -0.60
C ILE A 93 -10.50 4.88 -0.40
N LEU A 94 -9.38 4.18 -0.61
CA LEU A 94 -9.30 2.74 -0.35
C LEU A 94 -9.64 2.38 1.11
N LEU A 95 -9.27 3.22 2.07
CA LEU A 95 -9.56 2.98 3.49
C LEU A 95 -11.05 3.13 3.84
N THR A 96 -11.82 3.91 3.09
CA THR A 96 -13.28 3.99 3.31
C THR A 96 -13.98 2.73 2.81
N TRP A 97 -13.42 2.06 1.81
CA TRP A 97 -13.99 0.84 1.23
C TRP A 97 -13.70 -0.39 2.09
N PRO A 98 -14.70 -1.27 2.34
CA PRO A 98 -14.46 -2.56 2.97
C PRO A 98 -13.41 -3.39 2.22
N LEU A 99 -13.52 -3.45 0.89
CA LEU A 99 -12.58 -4.16 0.03
C LEU A 99 -11.16 -3.59 0.14
N GLY A 100 -11.01 -2.26 0.16
CA GLY A 100 -9.68 -1.64 0.28
C GLY A 100 -9.01 -1.93 1.63
N ARG A 101 -9.77 -1.95 2.74
CA ARG A 101 -9.26 -2.40 4.04
C ARG A 101 -8.87 -3.88 4.03
N ALA A 102 -9.62 -4.71 3.31
CA ALA A 102 -9.36 -6.13 3.18
C ALA A 102 -8.06 -6.46 2.40
N LEU A 103 -7.52 -5.50 1.65
CA LEU A 103 -6.31 -5.66 0.84
C LEU A 103 -5.04 -5.14 1.54
N ILE A 104 -5.11 -4.77 2.82
CA ILE A 104 -3.95 -4.27 3.57
C ILE A 104 -3.05 -5.44 3.95
N TYR A 105 -1.82 -5.47 3.42
CA TYR A 105 -0.82 -6.49 3.78
C TYR A 105 0.26 -5.99 4.75
N ALA A 106 0.40 -4.66 4.92
CA ALA A 106 1.32 -4.09 5.89
C ALA A 106 0.73 -2.82 6.54
N PRO A 107 0.99 -2.59 7.84
CA PRO A 107 1.78 -3.41 8.77
C PRO A 107 1.06 -4.71 9.18
N LEU A 108 1.84 -5.72 9.59
CA LEU A 108 1.32 -7.05 9.96
C LEU A 108 0.27 -6.99 11.08
N THR A 109 0.41 -6.04 12.01
CA THR A 109 -0.54 -5.84 13.11
C THR A 109 -1.95 -5.48 12.63
N ILE A 110 -2.08 -4.85 11.47
CA ILE A 110 -3.37 -4.54 10.84
C ILE A 110 -3.83 -5.70 9.99
N ALA A 111 -2.94 -6.26 9.17
CA ALA A 111 -3.26 -7.40 8.31
C ALA A 111 -3.77 -8.61 9.11
N ALA A 112 -3.20 -8.89 10.28
CA ALA A 112 -3.61 -9.98 11.15
C ALA A 112 -5.02 -9.80 11.77
N LYS A 113 -5.55 -8.57 11.82
CA LYS A 113 -6.95 -8.33 12.23
C LYS A 113 -7.93 -8.66 11.12
N VAL A 114 -7.54 -8.37 9.88
CA VAL A 114 -8.34 -8.56 8.67
C VAL A 114 -8.36 -10.01 8.23
N HIS A 115 -7.20 -10.67 8.19
CA HIS A 115 -7.07 -12.02 7.68
C HIS A 115 -6.99 -13.02 8.83
N PRO A 116 -7.93 -13.97 8.94
CA PRO A 116 -7.76 -15.13 9.81
C PRO A 116 -6.44 -15.85 9.51
N VAL A 117 -5.81 -16.45 10.52
CA VAL A 117 -4.49 -17.12 10.39
C VAL A 117 -4.47 -18.12 9.22
N GLN A 118 -5.55 -18.88 9.04
CA GLN A 118 -5.68 -19.87 7.97
C GLN A 118 -5.74 -19.24 6.56
N ALA A 119 -6.35 -18.07 6.43
CA ALA A 119 -6.47 -17.35 5.15
C ALA A 119 -5.26 -16.46 4.85
N TYR A 120 -4.54 -16.02 5.89
CA TYR A 120 -3.39 -15.12 5.75
C TYR A 120 -2.27 -15.73 4.91
N ASN A 121 -2.01 -17.03 5.02
CA ASN A 121 -0.95 -17.70 4.26
C ASN A 121 -1.17 -17.58 2.74
N LYS A 122 -2.39 -17.90 2.26
CA LYS A 122 -2.76 -17.79 0.84
C LYS A 122 -2.66 -16.34 0.34
N PHE A 123 -3.12 -15.40 1.17
CA PHE A 123 -3.03 -13.98 0.88
C PHE A 123 -1.56 -13.51 0.79
N SER A 124 -0.73 -13.92 1.75
CA SER A 124 0.70 -13.59 1.80
C SER A 124 1.48 -14.17 0.61
N GLU A 125 1.21 -15.42 0.24
CA GLU A 125 1.76 -16.05 -0.96
C GLU A 125 1.42 -15.23 -2.22
N THR A 126 0.17 -14.80 -2.35
CA THR A 126 -0.27 -13.97 -3.47
C THR A 126 0.42 -12.62 -3.49
N VAL A 127 0.52 -11.96 -2.32
CA VAL A 127 1.29 -10.71 -2.18
C VAL A 127 2.76 -10.90 -2.59
N ASN A 128 3.36 -12.05 -2.25
CA ASN A 128 4.74 -12.36 -2.65
C ASN A 128 4.87 -12.58 -4.17
N MET A 129 3.89 -13.24 -4.80
CA MET A 129 3.88 -13.40 -6.27
C MET A 129 3.83 -12.06 -6.99
N ILE A 130 3.04 -11.11 -6.48
CA ILE A 130 2.84 -9.80 -7.12
C ILE A 130 3.80 -8.73 -6.60
N LYS A 131 4.72 -9.08 -5.70
CA LYS A 131 5.59 -8.13 -4.98
C LYS A 131 6.40 -7.24 -5.91
N ALA A 132 6.83 -7.76 -7.05
CA ALA A 132 7.55 -7.00 -8.07
C ALA A 132 6.71 -5.84 -8.67
N LEU A 133 5.38 -5.95 -8.62
CA LEU A 133 4.43 -4.92 -9.07
C LEU A 133 4.06 -3.93 -7.96
N LEU A 134 4.34 -4.27 -6.70
CA LEU A 134 4.08 -3.46 -5.50
C LEU A 134 5.22 -2.46 -5.25
N ILE A 135 5.57 -1.72 -6.28
CA ILE A 135 6.66 -0.74 -6.26
C ILE A 135 6.32 0.52 -5.47
N SER A 136 7.34 1.29 -5.12
CA SER A 136 7.17 2.56 -4.43
C SER A 136 6.46 3.60 -5.31
N ARG A 137 5.90 4.62 -4.67
CA ARG A 137 5.27 5.76 -5.36
C ARG A 137 6.25 6.53 -6.24
N GLN A 138 7.52 6.64 -5.83
CA GLN A 138 8.55 7.33 -6.62
C GLN A 138 8.83 6.56 -7.92
N GLU A 139 9.10 5.26 -7.81
CA GLU A 139 9.33 4.38 -8.95
C GLU A 139 8.11 4.34 -9.89
N ALA A 140 6.89 4.25 -9.34
CA ALA A 140 5.67 4.29 -10.14
C ALA A 140 5.52 5.60 -10.92
N SER A 141 5.85 6.74 -10.30
CA SER A 141 5.81 8.05 -10.96
C SER A 141 6.85 8.16 -12.08
N GLU A 142 8.04 7.56 -11.92
CA GLU A 142 9.06 7.53 -12.96
C GLU A 142 8.66 6.64 -14.14
N ILE A 143 8.05 5.48 -13.87
CA ILE A 143 7.58 4.58 -14.93
C ILE A 143 6.44 5.25 -15.72
N LEU A 144 5.49 5.88 -15.02
CA LEU A 144 4.38 6.60 -15.67
C LEU A 144 4.86 7.76 -16.55
N LYS A 145 5.98 8.42 -16.21
CA LYS A 145 6.59 9.44 -17.07
C LYS A 145 7.21 8.83 -18.33
N LYS A 146 7.97 7.74 -18.18
CA LYS A 146 8.66 7.07 -19.29
C LYS A 146 7.71 6.54 -20.36
N GLU A 147 6.54 6.04 -19.95
CA GLU A 147 5.53 5.55 -20.91
C GLU A 147 5.05 6.64 -21.89
N VAL A 148 4.97 7.90 -21.45
CA VAL A 148 4.53 9.03 -22.29
C VAL A 148 5.58 9.41 -23.33
N ASP A 149 6.85 9.36 -22.93
CA ASP A 149 7.97 9.75 -23.80
C ASP A 149 8.14 8.73 -24.96
N ILE A 150 7.80 7.46 -24.72
CA ILE A 150 7.84 6.41 -25.75
C ILE A 150 6.79 6.66 -26.83
N ASP A 151 5.56 7.00 -26.44
CA ASP A 151 4.48 7.29 -27.38
C ASP A 151 4.73 8.57 -28.19
N THR A 152 5.49 9.52 -27.64
CA THR A 152 5.81 10.80 -28.31
C THR A 152 7.06 10.71 -29.21
N SER A 153 8.00 9.80 -28.93
CA SER A 153 9.29 9.71 -29.65
C SER A 153 9.28 8.86 -30.93
N SER A 154 8.17 8.19 -31.25
CA SER A 154 8.07 7.31 -32.42
C SER A 154 7.77 8.02 -33.75
N ASN A 155 7.74 9.36 -33.80
CA ASN A 155 7.37 10.11 -35.02
C ASN A 155 8.42 11.11 -35.55
N SER A 156 9.71 10.93 -35.26
CA SER A 156 10.74 11.87 -35.75
C SER A 156 12.05 11.20 -36.19
N ASN A 157 11.94 10.26 -37.13
CA ASN A 157 12.98 10.03 -38.14
C ASN A 157 12.59 10.86 -39.39
N SER A 158 13.20 12.01 -39.65
CA SER A 158 14.48 12.18 -40.35
C SER A 158 14.26 12.85 -41.71
N SER A 159 14.48 14.16 -41.77
CA SER A 159 15.32 14.72 -42.83
C SER A 159 16.13 15.89 -42.29
N ARG A 160 17.44 15.63 -42.18
CA ARG A 160 18.49 16.51 -41.72
C ARG A 160 18.96 17.31 -42.94
N ALA A 161 18.82 18.62 -42.94
CA ALA A 161 19.51 19.51 -43.87
C ALA A 161 20.26 20.60 -43.08
N THR A 162 21.57 20.61 -43.32
CA THR A 162 22.66 21.28 -42.62
C THR A 162 22.85 22.73 -43.10
N LYS A 163 23.55 23.54 -42.28
CA LYS A 163 24.18 24.87 -42.50
C LYS A 163 23.33 26.03 -41.95
N ARG A 164 23.88 27.07 -41.30
CA ARG A 164 25.26 27.58 -41.20
C ARG A 164 25.31 28.58 -40.02
N SER A 165 26.41 28.53 -39.26
CA SER A 165 27.18 29.64 -38.65
C SER A 165 26.49 30.95 -38.21
N HIS A 166 26.74 31.38 -36.96
CA HIS A 166 27.52 32.59 -36.62
C HIS A 166 27.58 32.79 -35.08
N SER A 167 28.80 32.82 -34.54
CA SER A 167 29.22 33.56 -33.32
C SER A 167 29.55 35.02 -33.75
N PRO A 168 29.68 36.07 -32.89
CA PRO A 168 30.30 36.07 -31.54
C PRO A 168 29.62 37.01 -30.49
N GLU A 169 29.77 36.77 -29.18
CA GLU A 169 30.61 37.52 -28.20
C GLU A 169 30.06 38.88 -27.66
N SER A 170 29.94 38.97 -26.32
CA SER A 170 30.24 40.13 -25.43
C SER A 170 29.70 39.85 -24.01
N LEU A 171 30.56 39.63 -23.01
CA LEU A 171 31.10 40.62 -22.06
C LEU A 171 30.03 41.37 -21.25
N ALA A 172 29.79 40.96 -19.99
CA ALA A 172 30.11 41.78 -18.81
C ALA A 172 29.66 41.11 -17.48
N PRO A 173 30.41 41.34 -16.37
CA PRO A 173 30.14 40.80 -15.04
C PRO A 173 29.34 41.80 -14.19
N SER A 174 28.40 41.34 -13.36
CA SER A 174 27.82 42.22 -12.33
C SER A 174 26.98 41.48 -11.27
N LYS A 175 27.56 41.43 -10.06
CA LYS A 175 26.93 41.62 -8.74
C LYS A 175 26.33 40.39 -8.03
N GLU A 176 27.18 39.83 -7.17
CA GLU A 176 26.79 39.35 -5.85
C GLU A 176 26.01 40.41 -5.05
N PRO A 177 25.07 39.97 -4.22
CA PRO A 177 25.01 40.49 -2.87
C PRO A 177 24.98 39.38 -1.81
N ARG A 178 26.08 39.35 -1.03
CA ARG A 178 26.15 39.14 0.43
C ARG A 178 25.01 38.32 1.05
N ILE A 179 25.25 37.02 1.21
CA ILE A 179 24.63 36.20 2.24
C ILE A 179 25.13 36.73 3.59
N LYS A 180 24.24 37.34 4.37
CA LYS A 180 24.49 37.61 5.79
C LYS A 180 24.42 36.27 6.53
N PHE A 181 25.58 35.77 6.91
CA PHE A 181 25.73 34.75 7.94
C PHE A 181 25.03 35.25 9.21
N VAL A 182 23.97 34.54 9.61
CA VAL A 182 23.41 34.63 10.96
C VAL A 182 24.16 33.60 11.80
N PRO A 183 24.83 34.01 12.89
CA PRO A 183 25.60 33.10 13.74
C PRO A 183 24.68 32.12 14.49
N ASP A 184 25.23 30.92 14.66
CA ASP A 184 24.68 29.77 15.38
C ASP A 184 24.00 30.15 16.69
N LEU A 185 22.71 29.82 16.78
CA LEU A 185 22.05 29.64 18.07
C LEU A 185 22.44 28.27 18.64
N PRO A 186 22.95 28.18 19.86
CA PRO A 186 23.28 26.92 20.49
C PRO A 186 22.01 26.09 20.71
N CYS A 187 22.00 24.88 20.14
CA CYS A 187 21.00 23.86 20.42
C CYS A 187 20.91 23.61 21.94
N PRO A 188 19.72 23.68 22.56
CA PRO A 188 19.55 23.24 23.93
C PRO A 188 19.81 21.74 24.02
N LEU A 189 20.71 21.37 24.94
CA LEU A 189 21.08 20.01 25.30
C LEU A 189 19.83 19.13 25.52
N PRO A 190 19.84 17.85 25.08
CA PRO A 190 18.77 16.93 25.39
C PRO A 190 18.70 16.70 26.90
N ARG A 191 17.53 17.00 27.49
CA ARG A 191 17.19 16.62 28.86
C ARG A 191 17.39 15.11 29.00
N ALA A 192 18.27 14.73 29.93
CA ALA A 192 18.43 13.38 30.41
C ALA A 192 17.06 12.78 30.75
N ARG A 193 16.72 11.65 30.13
CA ARG A 193 15.58 10.85 30.56
C ARG A 193 15.93 10.19 31.90
N PRO A 194 15.05 10.23 32.90
CA PRO A 194 15.27 9.48 34.13
C PRO A 194 15.24 7.98 33.82
N VAL A 195 16.26 7.32 34.35
CA VAL A 195 16.37 5.87 34.52
C VAL A 195 15.21 5.45 35.44
N CYS A 196 14.22 4.74 34.89
CA CYS A 196 13.31 3.95 35.72
C CYS A 196 13.92 2.56 35.88
N SER A 197 14.57 2.39 37.02
CA SER A 197 15.00 1.13 37.59
C SER A 197 13.81 0.19 37.78
N VAL A 198 14.02 -1.05 37.32
CA VAL A 198 13.74 -2.32 38.00
C VAL A 198 12.72 -2.25 39.15
N VAL A 199 11.57 -2.90 38.97
CA VAL A 199 10.90 -3.61 40.07
C VAL A 199 10.66 -5.05 39.64
N THR A 200 11.14 -5.92 40.51
CA THR A 200 11.21 -7.36 40.54
C THR A 200 9.87 -8.05 40.74
N GLU A 201 9.85 -9.31 40.26
CA GLU A 201 9.15 -10.48 40.82
C GLU A 201 7.62 -10.46 40.99
N ARG A 202 6.97 -11.43 40.32
CA ARG A 202 6.38 -12.58 41.02
C ARG A 202 6.07 -13.74 40.08
N ALA A 203 6.60 -14.90 40.47
CA ALA A 203 6.21 -16.22 40.01
C ALA A 203 4.83 -16.62 40.57
N CYS A 204 4.14 -17.50 39.83
CA CYS A 204 3.08 -18.46 40.18
C CYS A 204 2.27 -18.69 38.88
N SER A 205 1.87 -19.88 38.45
CA SER A 205 1.94 -21.22 39.00
C SER A 205 1.62 -22.18 37.85
N SER A 206 2.24 -23.35 37.86
CA SER A 206 1.90 -24.49 37.03
C SER A 206 0.45 -24.91 37.20
N VAL A 207 -0.27 -25.20 36.11
CA VAL A 207 -1.37 -26.18 36.12
C VAL A 207 -1.28 -27.05 34.87
N VAL A 208 -1.22 -28.35 35.17
CA VAL A 208 -1.21 -29.54 34.33
C VAL A 208 -2.64 -29.85 33.84
N CYS A 209 -2.74 -30.75 32.85
CA CYS A 209 -3.94 -31.41 32.28
C CYS A 209 -4.51 -30.73 31.03
N GLY A 210 -4.84 -31.44 29.95
CA GLY A 210 -4.89 -32.89 29.77
C GLY A 210 -5.10 -33.24 28.31
N VAL A 211 -4.52 -34.37 27.94
CA VAL A 211 -4.71 -35.10 26.69
C VAL A 211 -6.17 -35.53 26.60
N ILE A 212 -6.86 -35.17 25.52
CA ILE A 212 -8.09 -35.84 25.09
C ILE A 212 -7.90 -36.26 23.63
N LEU A 213 -7.44 -37.50 23.46
CA LEU A 213 -7.66 -38.29 22.26
C LEU A 213 -9.16 -38.59 22.19
N ARG A 214 -9.85 -38.10 21.16
CA ARG A 214 -11.19 -38.59 20.81
C ARG A 214 -11.08 -39.44 19.55
N GLU A 215 -11.58 -40.66 19.72
CA GLU A 215 -11.73 -41.72 18.74
C GLU A 215 -12.53 -41.28 17.52
N ILE A 216 -12.08 -41.74 16.35
CA ILE A 216 -12.83 -41.67 15.08
C ILE A 216 -13.48 -43.04 14.87
N PRO A 217 -14.82 -43.18 14.86
CA PRO A 217 -15.46 -44.42 14.48
C PRO A 217 -15.52 -44.59 12.95
N ASN A 218 -15.14 -45.80 12.54
CA ASN A 218 -15.22 -46.37 11.19
C ASN A 218 -16.58 -46.11 10.49
N PHE A 219 -16.54 -45.50 9.31
CA PHE A 219 -17.65 -45.56 8.35
C PHE A 219 -17.45 -46.75 7.40
N ARG A 220 -18.34 -47.74 7.53
CA ARG A 220 -18.53 -48.85 6.59
C ARG A 220 -19.06 -48.32 5.25
N LEU A 221 -18.35 -48.64 4.17
CA LEU A 221 -18.87 -48.66 2.81
C LEU A 221 -19.91 -49.77 2.67
N SER A 222 -21.09 -49.44 2.15
CA SER A 222 -22.08 -50.40 1.68
C SER A 222 -22.32 -50.11 0.20
N ILE A 223 -21.87 -51.03 -0.65
CA ILE A 223 -22.12 -51.04 -2.09
C ILE A 223 -23.36 -51.90 -2.31
N LYS A 224 -24.36 -51.35 -3.00
CA LYS A 224 -25.38 -52.09 -3.76
C LYS A 224 -25.64 -51.36 -5.06
#